data_AF-A0A4Q3RVF0-F1
#
_entry.id   AF-A0A4Q3RVF0-F1
#
_cell.length_a   1.000
_cell.length_b   1.000
_cell.length_c   1.000
_cell.angle_alpha   90.00
_cell.angle_beta   90.00
_cell.angle_gamma   90.00
#
_symmetry.space_group_name_H-M   'P 1'
#
loop_
_entity.id
_entity.type
_entity.pdbx_description
1 polymer ?
#
loop_
_entity_poly.entity_id
_entity_poly.type
_entity_poly.pdbx_seq_one_letter_code
_entity_poly.pdbx_strand_id
1 'polypeptide(L)'
;MKHFCVLLTFLLSYCFAVCQPPDSVAAILPDTTIQKRDSVIAPKQTALSKWQKILDDHPYINVKDAPVNFAARERVTYDRDALFYMLAGLILFFGIVRTIYDRYFQTLFRVFFNSSLRQSQLTDQLLQSKLPSLYFNLIFVFAGGFYVYFLLERLFAPKPDVQWVLLGGCIALFIVVYMVKFLTLKFVGWVTGYRSEADTYTFVLFLINKIIGICLLPVIVVLSFSGAGIANIIMIVSFLLVGILLLFRFIRSYGLLQHKLNVSRFHFMLYIIAMEILPLMLIYKAVGVFIVKSL
;
A
#
# COMPACT_ATOMS: atom_id res chain seq x y z
N MET A 1 -2.74 16.92 -20.16
CA MET A 1 -2.01 17.75 -19.17
C MET A 1 -2.91 18.40 -18.13
N LYS A 2 -4.04 19.04 -18.50
CA LYS A 2 -4.97 19.63 -17.53
C LYS A 2 -5.51 18.61 -16.51
N HIS A 3 -5.81 17.37 -16.92
CA HIS A 3 -6.34 16.34 -16.01
C HIS A 3 -5.35 15.75 -15.00
N PHE A 4 -4.04 15.74 -15.28
CA PHE A 4 -3.02 15.25 -14.33
C PHE A 4 -2.71 16.31 -13.27
N CYS A 5 -2.66 17.58 -13.68
CA CYS A 5 -2.61 18.71 -12.76
C CYS A 5 -3.88 18.77 -11.90
N VAL A 6 -5.07 18.54 -12.49
CA VAL A 6 -6.36 18.51 -11.78
C VAL A 6 -6.47 17.32 -10.81
N LEU A 7 -5.90 16.15 -11.12
CA LEU A 7 -5.92 15.00 -10.20
C LEU A 7 -4.94 15.20 -9.03
N LEU A 8 -3.75 15.77 -9.30
CA LEU A 8 -2.78 16.13 -8.26
C LEU A 8 -3.31 17.27 -7.38
N THR A 9 -3.97 18.28 -7.97
CA THR A 9 -4.59 19.38 -7.21
C THR A 9 -5.88 18.94 -6.50
N PHE A 10 -6.68 18.02 -7.04
CA PHE A 10 -7.83 17.46 -6.31
C PHE A 10 -7.37 16.59 -5.14
N LEU A 11 -6.33 15.77 -5.30
CA LEU A 11 -5.80 14.94 -4.21
C LEU A 11 -5.04 15.77 -3.17
N LEU A 12 -4.31 16.82 -3.57
CA LEU A 12 -3.74 17.81 -2.65
C LEU A 12 -4.83 18.62 -1.96
N SER A 13 -5.89 19.02 -2.66
CA SER A 13 -7.02 19.77 -2.09
C SER A 13 -7.85 18.93 -1.13
N TYR A 14 -8.02 17.61 -1.38
CA TYR A 14 -8.62 16.69 -0.42
C TYR A 14 -7.72 16.48 0.81
N CYS A 15 -6.39 16.49 0.61
CA CYS A 15 -5.41 16.38 1.70
C CYS A 15 -5.34 17.65 2.57
N PHE A 16 -5.57 18.84 1.99
CA PHE A 16 -5.73 20.10 2.72
C PHE A 16 -7.07 20.17 3.48
N ALA A 17 -8.15 19.64 2.91
CA ALA A 17 -9.47 19.61 3.57
C ALA A 17 -9.50 18.71 4.82
N VAL A 18 -8.72 17.62 4.85
CA VAL A 18 -8.58 16.74 6.02
C VAL A 18 -7.65 17.34 7.10
N CYS A 19 -6.94 18.43 6.78
CA CYS A 19 -6.05 19.12 7.71
C CYS A 19 -6.78 20.18 8.57
N GLN A 20 -8.07 20.46 8.30
CA GLN A 20 -8.88 21.25 9.23
C GLN A 20 -9.33 20.34 10.38
N PRO A 21 -9.01 20.66 11.65
CA PRO A 21 -9.66 20.00 12.76
C PRO A 21 -11.18 20.23 12.63
N PRO A 22 -12.03 19.28 13.04
CA PRO A 22 -13.45 19.55 13.11
C PRO A 22 -13.65 20.76 14.04
N ASP A 23 -14.15 21.85 13.47
CA ASP A 23 -14.57 23.02 14.23
C ASP A 23 -15.50 22.51 15.33
N SER A 24 -15.06 22.72 16.56
CA SER A 24 -15.78 22.34 17.77
C SER A 24 -16.98 23.24 17.92
N VAL A 25 -18.06 22.94 17.20
CA VAL A 25 -19.40 23.39 17.56
C VAL A 25 -20.09 22.17 18.14
N ALA A 26 -20.06 22.09 19.47
CA ALA A 26 -20.83 21.13 20.24
C ALA A 26 -22.32 21.27 19.88
N ALA A 27 -22.82 20.39 19.01
CA ALA A 27 -24.24 20.14 18.92
C ALA A 27 -24.65 19.42 20.21
N ILE A 28 -25.24 20.18 21.14
CA ILE A 28 -25.91 19.65 22.32
C ILE A 28 -27.09 18.81 21.80
N LEU A 29 -26.88 17.50 21.68
CA LEU A 29 -27.97 16.55 21.54
C LEU A 29 -28.53 16.30 22.94
N PRO A 30 -29.84 16.44 23.17
CA PRO A 30 -30.44 16.11 24.46
C PRO A 30 -30.23 14.62 24.74
N ASP A 31 -29.52 14.39 25.85
CA ASP A 31 -29.14 13.10 26.41
C ASP A 31 -30.38 12.19 26.51
N THR A 32 -30.48 11.23 25.58
CA THR A 32 -31.46 10.13 25.66
C THR A 32 -30.70 8.84 25.97
N THR A 33 -29.91 8.87 27.04
CA THR A 33 -29.53 7.64 27.72
C THR A 33 -30.78 7.06 28.36
N ILE A 34 -31.42 6.11 27.68
CA ILE A 34 -32.32 5.16 28.33
C ILE A 34 -31.46 4.50 29.41
N GLN A 35 -31.67 4.90 30.68
CA GLN A 35 -31.12 4.19 31.82
C GLN A 35 -31.72 2.79 31.83
N LYS A 36 -31.07 1.88 31.13
CA LYS A 36 -31.26 0.47 31.36
C LYS A 36 -30.68 0.20 32.74
N ARG A 37 -31.53 0.23 33.77
CA ARG A 37 -31.23 -0.28 35.11
C ARG A 37 -31.03 -1.79 35.01
N ASP A 38 -29.92 -2.22 34.44
CA ASP A 38 -29.48 -3.60 34.59
C ASP A 38 -29.09 -3.72 36.06
N SER A 39 -29.92 -4.47 36.79
CA SER A 39 -29.73 -4.76 38.20
C SER A 39 -28.49 -5.64 38.30
N VAL A 40 -27.33 -5.01 38.47
CA VAL A 40 -26.09 -5.70 38.80
C VAL A 40 -26.34 -6.34 40.16
N ILE A 41 -26.66 -7.63 40.16
CA ILE A 41 -26.56 -8.46 41.35
C ILE A 41 -25.11 -8.30 41.80
N ALA A 42 -24.91 -7.63 42.93
CA ALA A 42 -23.58 -7.43 43.49
C ALA A 42 -22.90 -8.81 43.58
N PRO A 43 -21.73 -9.01 42.94
CA PRO A 43 -21.07 -10.31 42.99
C PRO A 43 -20.82 -10.64 44.46
N LYS A 44 -21.27 -11.82 44.89
CA LYS A 44 -21.11 -12.31 46.26
C LYS A 44 -19.60 -12.28 46.58
N GLN A 45 -19.18 -11.32 47.39
CA GLN A 45 -17.79 -11.05 47.75
C GLN A 45 -17.27 -12.16 48.68
N THR A 46 -17.16 -13.39 48.18
CA THR A 46 -16.71 -14.53 49.01
C THR A 46 -15.19 -14.71 48.93
N ALA A 47 -14.52 -14.12 47.93
CA ALA A 47 -13.07 -14.27 47.70
C ALA A 47 -12.18 -13.20 48.37
N LEU A 48 -12.75 -12.10 48.88
CA LEU A 48 -11.97 -10.97 49.41
C LEU A 48 -11.48 -11.14 50.85
N SER A 49 -12.05 -12.07 51.63
CA SER A 49 -11.75 -12.22 53.06
C SER A 49 -10.29 -12.53 53.38
N LYS A 50 -9.61 -13.29 52.50
CA LYS A 50 -8.21 -13.68 52.70
C LYS A 50 -7.22 -12.52 52.50
N TRP A 51 -7.57 -11.55 51.64
CA TRP A 51 -6.70 -10.44 51.26
C TRP A 51 -7.18 -9.09 51.82
N GLN A 52 -8.30 -9.06 52.53
CA GLN A 52 -8.93 -7.85 53.04
C GLN A 52 -7.98 -7.03 53.92
N LYS A 53 -7.21 -7.69 54.80
CA LYS A 53 -6.21 -7.02 55.64
C LYS A 53 -5.07 -6.35 54.85
N ILE A 54 -4.68 -6.93 53.72
CA ILE A 54 -3.60 -6.40 52.88
C ILE A 54 -4.13 -5.28 51.97
N LEU A 55 -5.37 -5.39 51.53
CA LEU A 55 -6.06 -4.37 50.74
C LEU A 55 -6.38 -3.12 51.57
N ASP A 56 -6.78 -3.28 52.83
CA ASP A 56 -7.12 -2.19 53.74
C ASP A 56 -5.90 -1.37 54.19
N ASP A 57 -4.71 -1.98 54.16
CA ASP A 57 -3.43 -1.39 54.59
C ASP A 57 -2.61 -0.82 53.41
N HIS A 58 -3.08 -0.98 52.17
CA HIS A 58 -2.33 -0.56 51.00
C HIS A 58 -2.56 0.94 50.71
N PRO A 59 -1.52 1.80 50.72
CA PRO A 59 -1.67 3.25 50.63
C PRO A 59 -2.20 3.74 49.27
N TYR A 60 -2.15 2.90 48.24
CA TYR A 60 -2.53 3.27 46.86
C TYR A 60 -3.86 2.67 46.39
N ILE A 61 -4.56 1.87 47.21
CA ILE A 61 -5.82 1.23 46.80
C ILE A 61 -6.93 1.72 47.72
N ASN A 62 -7.91 2.38 47.14
CA ASN A 62 -9.07 2.87 47.87
C ASN A 62 -10.19 1.81 47.88
N VAL A 63 -10.27 1.05 48.97
CA VAL A 63 -11.26 -0.02 49.17
C VAL A 63 -12.45 0.47 50.00
N LYS A 64 -12.29 1.55 50.76
CA LYS A 64 -13.27 2.03 51.76
C LYS A 64 -14.31 2.99 51.17
N ASP A 65 -13.95 3.72 50.12
CA ASP A 65 -14.87 4.68 49.51
C ASP A 65 -15.92 4.00 48.61
N ALA A 66 -17.03 4.68 48.40
CA ALA A 66 -18.11 4.19 47.55
C ALA A 66 -17.59 3.86 46.14
N PRO A 67 -18.03 2.75 45.53
CA PRO A 67 -17.54 2.33 44.23
C PRO A 67 -17.81 3.41 43.19
N VAL A 68 -16.73 3.94 42.60
CA VAL A 68 -16.82 4.88 41.50
C VAL A 68 -17.05 4.10 40.22
N ASN A 69 -18.21 4.33 39.59
CA ASN A 69 -18.51 3.75 38.28
C ASN A 69 -17.64 4.45 37.23
N PHE A 70 -16.57 3.79 36.81
CA PHE A 70 -15.85 4.19 35.61
C PHE A 70 -16.63 3.68 34.41
N ALA A 71 -16.96 4.58 33.47
CA ALA A 71 -17.41 4.18 32.14
C ALA A 71 -16.24 3.51 31.42
N ALA A 72 -16.04 2.21 31.68
CA ALA A 72 -15.08 1.40 30.97
C ALA A 72 -15.59 1.27 29.54
N ARG A 73 -14.98 2.01 28.62
CA ARG A 73 -15.25 1.85 27.20
C ARG A 73 -14.80 0.44 26.82
N GLU A 74 -15.75 -0.41 26.44
CA GLU A 74 -15.44 -1.77 26.00
C GLU A 74 -14.41 -1.69 24.87
N ARG A 75 -13.26 -2.36 25.06
CA ARG A 75 -12.21 -2.41 24.05
C ARG A 75 -12.71 -3.29 22.91
N VAL A 76 -13.24 -2.66 21.87
CA VAL A 76 -13.56 -3.36 20.62
C VAL A 76 -12.24 -3.86 20.02
N THR A 77 -11.94 -5.14 20.20
CA THR A 77 -10.77 -5.79 19.62
C THR A 77 -11.05 -6.09 18.15
N TYR A 78 -10.46 -5.31 17.26
CA TYR A 78 -10.35 -5.69 15.87
C TYR A 78 -9.18 -6.66 15.75
N ASP A 79 -9.46 -7.90 15.33
CA ASP A 79 -8.43 -8.91 15.09
C ASP A 79 -7.63 -8.52 13.83
N ARG A 80 -6.53 -7.81 14.06
CA ARG A 80 -5.55 -7.41 13.04
C ARG A 80 -4.33 -8.33 13.02
N ASP A 81 -4.33 -9.38 13.84
CA ASP A 81 -3.16 -10.22 14.04
C ASP A 81 -2.83 -10.98 12.75
N ALA A 82 -3.86 -11.42 12.02
CA ALA A 82 -3.68 -12.09 10.74
C ALA A 82 -3.06 -11.18 9.65
N LEU A 83 -3.41 -9.89 9.60
CA LEU A 83 -2.77 -8.93 8.68
C LEU A 83 -1.30 -8.70 9.04
N PHE A 84 -1.00 -8.63 10.34
CA PHE A 84 0.37 -8.54 10.84
C PHE A 84 1.20 -9.75 10.38
N TYR A 85 0.71 -10.98 10.59
CA TYR A 85 1.45 -12.18 10.19
C TYR A 85 1.63 -12.30 8.67
N MET A 86 0.64 -11.89 7.88
CA MET A 86 0.76 -11.84 6.41
C MET A 86 1.82 -10.84 5.95
N LEU A 87 1.83 -9.64 6.54
CA LEU A 87 2.84 -8.63 6.24
C LEU A 87 4.24 -9.08 6.68
N ALA A 88 4.35 -9.66 7.88
CA ALA A 88 5.59 -10.27 8.37
C ALA A 88 6.08 -11.38 7.43
N GLY A 89 5.17 -12.23 6.94
CA GLY A 89 5.45 -13.26 5.95
C GLY A 89 5.97 -12.69 4.63
N LEU A 90 5.39 -11.58 4.14
CA LEU A 90 5.87 -10.90 2.93
C LEU A 90 7.29 -10.33 3.11
N ILE A 91 7.57 -9.72 4.26
CA ILE A 91 8.90 -9.18 4.58
C ILE A 91 9.93 -10.31 4.73
N LEU A 92 9.53 -11.40 5.39
CA LEU A 92 10.36 -12.60 5.53
C LEU A 92 10.66 -13.20 4.16
N PHE A 93 9.65 -13.33 3.30
CA PHE A 93 9.81 -13.79 1.92
C PHE A 93 10.79 -12.90 1.14
N PHE A 94 10.66 -11.58 1.24
CA PHE A 94 11.63 -10.65 0.66
C PHE A 94 13.05 -10.87 1.22
N GLY A 95 13.19 -11.04 2.54
CA GLY A 95 14.47 -11.30 3.19
C GLY A 95 15.13 -12.58 2.69
N ILE A 96 14.37 -13.67 2.56
CA ILE A 96 14.84 -14.96 2.03
C ILE A 96 15.29 -14.80 0.57
N VAL A 97 14.43 -14.23 -0.28
CA VAL A 97 14.73 -14.03 -1.72
C VAL A 97 15.96 -13.14 -1.91
N ARG A 98 16.07 -12.04 -1.14
CA ARG A 98 17.24 -11.16 -1.15
C ARG A 98 18.51 -11.93 -0.76
N THR A 99 18.45 -12.76 0.28
CA THR A 99 19.61 -13.49 0.78
C THR A 99 20.08 -14.55 -0.20
N ILE A 100 19.17 -15.33 -0.77
CA ILE A 100 19.48 -16.38 -1.74
C ILE A 100 20.00 -15.78 -3.05
N TYR A 101 19.44 -14.66 -3.50
CA TYR A 101 19.74 -14.03 -4.79
C TYR A 101 20.41 -12.66 -4.64
N ASP A 102 21.34 -12.52 -3.69
CA ASP A 102 21.98 -11.23 -3.37
C ASP A 102 22.69 -10.61 -4.59
N ARG A 103 23.39 -11.43 -5.39
CA ARG A 103 24.02 -10.97 -6.64
C ARG A 103 23.00 -10.37 -7.62
N TYR A 104 21.82 -11.00 -7.75
CA TYR A 104 20.75 -10.49 -8.62
C TYR A 104 20.23 -9.15 -8.09
N PHE A 105 20.01 -9.05 -6.76
CA PHE A 105 19.56 -7.83 -6.11
C PHE A 105 20.56 -6.67 -6.31
N GLN A 106 21.85 -6.89 -6.07
CA GLN A 106 22.87 -5.87 -6.29
C GLN A 106 22.93 -5.43 -7.76
N THR A 107 22.85 -6.37 -8.70
CA THR A 107 22.81 -6.06 -10.14
C THR A 107 21.56 -5.28 -10.52
N LEU A 108 20.39 -5.63 -9.96
CA LEU A 108 19.13 -4.93 -10.19
C LEU A 108 19.24 -3.45 -9.79
N PHE A 109 19.76 -3.15 -8.59
CA PHE A 109 19.98 -1.79 -8.12
C PHE A 109 21.07 -1.06 -8.91
N ARG A 110 22.15 -1.76 -9.28
CA ARG A 110 23.23 -1.18 -10.10
C ARG A 110 22.73 -0.79 -11.48
N VAL A 111 21.92 -1.63 -12.12
CA VAL A 111 21.25 -1.29 -13.39
C VAL A 111 20.29 -0.15 -13.14
N PHE A 112 19.50 -0.15 -12.05
CA PHE A 112 18.60 0.95 -11.73
C PHE A 112 19.29 2.33 -11.71
N PHE A 113 20.46 2.43 -11.08
CA PHE A 113 21.15 3.72 -10.89
C PHE A 113 22.22 4.10 -11.93
N ASN A 114 22.72 3.19 -12.77
CA ASN A 114 23.84 3.47 -13.68
C ASN A 114 23.47 3.38 -15.17
N SER A 115 24.08 4.22 -16.02
CA SER A 115 23.80 4.38 -17.46
C SER A 115 24.92 3.90 -18.44
N SER A 116 25.98 3.24 -17.97
CA SER A 116 27.20 2.98 -18.78
C SER A 116 27.16 1.71 -19.65
N LEU A 117 28.15 1.47 -20.54
CA LEU A 117 28.27 0.24 -21.34
C LEU A 117 28.20 -1.06 -20.53
N ARG A 118 28.71 -1.03 -19.28
CA ARG A 118 28.60 -2.13 -18.31
C ARG A 118 27.14 -2.48 -17.99
N GLN A 119 26.21 -1.54 -18.16
CA GLN A 119 24.78 -1.74 -17.97
C GLN A 119 24.18 -2.72 -18.98
N SER A 120 24.68 -2.78 -20.24
CA SER A 120 24.18 -3.75 -21.22
C SER A 120 24.47 -5.17 -20.75
N GLN A 121 25.71 -5.45 -20.35
CA GLN A 121 26.12 -6.75 -19.82
C GLN A 121 25.34 -7.14 -18.57
N LEU A 122 25.12 -6.18 -17.66
CA LEU A 122 24.32 -6.41 -16.45
C LEU A 122 22.83 -6.64 -16.78
N THR A 123 22.31 -5.99 -17.82
CA THR A 123 20.95 -6.20 -18.32
C THR A 123 20.81 -7.60 -18.89
N ASP A 124 21.79 -8.07 -19.67
CA ASP A 124 21.81 -9.43 -20.22
C ASP A 124 21.84 -10.49 -19.10
N GLN A 125 22.65 -10.26 -18.05
CA GLN A 125 22.66 -11.13 -16.86
C GLN A 125 21.30 -11.19 -16.15
N LEU A 126 20.60 -10.05 -16.05
CA LEU A 126 19.26 -9.99 -15.45
C LEU A 126 18.20 -10.68 -16.31
N LEU A 127 18.34 -10.62 -17.64
CA LEU A 127 17.44 -11.30 -18.59
C LEU A 127 17.60 -12.82 -18.57
N GLN A 128 18.82 -13.33 -18.38
CA GLN A 128 19.09 -14.76 -18.23
C GLN A 128 18.52 -15.33 -16.91
N SER A 129 18.49 -14.49 -15.87
CA SER A 129 18.05 -14.87 -14.52
C SER A 129 16.52 -14.82 -14.35
N LYS A 130 15.80 -15.73 -15.03
CA LYS A 130 14.32 -15.75 -15.07
C LYS A 130 13.65 -16.04 -13.72
N LEU A 131 14.21 -16.96 -12.93
CA LEU A 131 13.61 -17.39 -11.66
C LEU A 131 13.70 -16.32 -10.56
N PRO A 132 14.86 -15.68 -10.29
CA PRO A 132 14.93 -14.53 -9.38
C PRO A 132 14.00 -13.38 -9.82
N SER A 133 13.94 -13.12 -11.13
CA SER A 133 13.05 -12.13 -11.71
C SER A 133 11.58 -12.38 -11.35
N LEU A 134 11.12 -13.64 -11.35
CA LEU A 134 9.77 -14.01 -10.96
C LEU A 134 9.49 -13.67 -9.49
N TYR A 135 10.38 -14.04 -8.56
CA TYR A 135 10.19 -13.77 -7.13
C TYR A 135 10.11 -12.27 -6.84
N PHE A 136 10.98 -11.44 -7.43
CA PHE A 136 10.90 -10.00 -7.25
C PHE A 136 9.65 -9.37 -7.88
N ASN A 137 9.11 -9.95 -8.95
CA ASN A 137 7.82 -9.53 -9.50
C ASN A 137 6.66 -9.91 -8.57
N LEU A 138 6.69 -11.08 -7.92
CA LEU A 138 5.70 -11.45 -6.90
C LEU A 138 5.76 -10.49 -5.72
N ILE A 139 6.97 -10.18 -5.21
CA ILE A 139 7.15 -9.19 -4.14
C ILE A 139 6.55 -7.85 -4.53
N PHE A 140 6.75 -7.39 -5.77
CA PHE A 140 6.12 -6.17 -6.26
C PHE A 140 4.58 -6.23 -6.27
N VAL A 141 3.99 -7.31 -6.77
CA VAL A 141 2.54 -7.49 -6.81
C VAL A 141 1.94 -7.50 -5.42
N PHE A 142 2.53 -8.26 -4.49
CA PHE A 142 2.05 -8.32 -3.10
C PHE A 142 2.26 -6.97 -2.40
N ALA A 143 3.45 -6.37 -2.47
CA ALA A 143 3.71 -5.07 -1.86
C ALA A 143 2.78 -3.97 -2.40
N GLY A 144 2.53 -3.95 -3.71
CA GLY A 144 1.58 -3.04 -4.34
C GLY A 144 0.13 -3.28 -3.90
N GLY A 145 -0.28 -4.54 -3.83
CA GLY A 145 -1.61 -4.94 -3.33
C GLY A 145 -1.84 -4.53 -1.87
N PHE A 146 -0.88 -4.82 -0.99
CA PHE A 146 -0.91 -4.39 0.42
C PHE A 146 -0.91 -2.86 0.54
N TYR A 147 -0.10 -2.16 -0.25
CA TYR A 147 -0.05 -0.70 -0.23
C TYR A 147 -1.40 -0.08 -0.60
N VAL A 148 -2.03 -0.54 -1.69
CA VAL A 148 -3.36 -0.04 -2.08
C VAL A 148 -4.42 -0.43 -1.05
N TYR A 149 -4.38 -1.63 -0.51
CA TYR A 149 -5.28 -2.05 0.56
C TYR A 149 -5.20 -1.10 1.78
N PHE A 150 -4.00 -0.80 2.29
CA PHE A 150 -3.83 0.11 3.43
C PHE A 150 -4.20 1.56 3.10
N LEU A 151 -3.98 2.02 1.87
CA LEU A 151 -4.49 3.32 1.43
C LEU A 151 -6.02 3.38 1.45
N LEU A 152 -6.69 2.33 0.98
CA LEU A 152 -8.16 2.28 0.97
C LEU A 152 -8.74 2.15 2.37
N GLU A 153 -8.11 1.34 3.22
CA GLU A 153 -8.48 1.23 4.62
C GLU A 153 -8.45 2.59 5.31
N ARG A 154 -7.43 3.40 4.99
CA ARG A 154 -7.23 4.73 5.58
C ARG A 154 -8.17 5.81 5.02
N LEU A 155 -8.49 5.75 3.73
CA LEU A 155 -9.32 6.76 3.07
C LEU A 155 -10.82 6.51 3.28
N PHE A 156 -11.25 5.25 3.32
CA PHE A 156 -12.68 4.89 3.28
C PHE A 156 -13.16 4.13 4.52
N ALA A 157 -12.26 3.70 5.42
CA ALA A 157 -12.60 2.94 6.64
C ALA A 157 -13.66 1.85 6.40
N PRO A 158 -13.42 0.90 5.48
CA PRO A 158 -14.40 -0.11 5.10
C PRO A 158 -14.76 -1.01 6.29
N LYS A 159 -15.96 -1.61 6.24
CA LYS A 159 -16.43 -2.54 7.28
C LYS A 159 -15.46 -3.72 7.45
N PRO A 160 -15.23 -4.20 8.68
CA PRO A 160 -14.28 -5.29 8.96
C PRO A 160 -14.55 -6.59 8.19
N ASP A 161 -15.82 -6.85 7.89
CA ASP A 161 -16.28 -8.08 7.22
C ASP A 161 -15.78 -8.19 5.76
N VAL A 162 -15.49 -7.04 5.12
CA VAL A 162 -15.05 -6.98 3.70
C VAL A 162 -13.52 -6.96 3.59
N GLN A 163 -12.79 -6.98 4.71
CA GLN A 163 -11.34 -6.79 4.76
C GLN A 163 -10.56 -7.77 3.85
N TRP A 164 -10.90 -9.06 3.93
CA TRP A 164 -10.22 -10.12 3.17
C TRP A 164 -10.51 -10.07 1.68
N VAL A 165 -11.77 -9.80 1.32
CA VAL A 165 -12.18 -9.65 -0.07
C VAL A 165 -11.52 -8.42 -0.68
N LEU A 166 -11.40 -7.32 0.08
CA LEU A 166 -10.72 -6.12 -0.36
C LEU A 166 -9.23 -6.36 -0.60
N LEU A 167 -8.52 -6.98 0.36
CA LEU A 167 -7.10 -7.31 0.21
C LEU A 167 -6.85 -8.24 -0.99
N GLY A 168 -7.63 -9.33 -1.08
CA GLY A 168 -7.57 -10.26 -2.20
C GLY A 168 -7.88 -9.59 -3.54
N GLY A 169 -8.88 -8.71 -3.55
CA GLY A 169 -9.25 -7.90 -4.71
C GLY A 169 -8.14 -6.96 -5.16
N CYS A 170 -7.47 -6.27 -4.24
CA CYS A 170 -6.33 -5.41 -4.55
C CYS A 170 -5.16 -6.20 -5.16
N ILE A 171 -4.80 -7.34 -4.58
CA ILE A 171 -3.72 -8.20 -5.10
C ILE A 171 -4.09 -8.76 -6.48
N ALA A 172 -5.31 -9.31 -6.64
CA ALA A 172 -5.79 -9.85 -7.90
C ALA A 172 -5.83 -8.80 -9.00
N LEU A 173 -6.27 -7.58 -8.68
CA LEU A 173 -6.28 -6.45 -9.60
C LEU A 173 -4.87 -6.13 -10.11
N PHE A 174 -3.86 -6.09 -9.23
CA PHE A 174 -2.47 -5.93 -9.65
C PHE A 174 -2.04 -7.05 -10.61
N ILE A 175 -2.29 -8.32 -10.26
CA ILE A 175 -1.94 -9.46 -11.12
C ILE A 175 -2.55 -9.29 -12.51
N VAL A 176 -3.86 -9.05 -12.58
CA VAL A 176 -4.59 -8.91 -13.85
C VAL A 176 -4.06 -7.74 -14.66
N VAL A 177 -3.89 -6.57 -14.05
CA VAL A 177 -3.43 -5.37 -14.73
C VAL A 177 -2.02 -5.57 -15.32
N TYR A 178 -1.09 -6.13 -14.55
CA TYR A 178 0.27 -6.38 -15.03
C TYR A 178 0.35 -7.53 -16.03
N MET A 179 -0.50 -8.54 -15.91
CA MET A 179 -0.62 -9.63 -16.88
C MET A 179 -1.14 -9.11 -18.22
N VAL A 180 -2.27 -8.40 -18.23
CA VAL A 180 -2.82 -7.78 -19.45
C VAL A 180 -1.78 -6.88 -20.11
N LYS A 181 -1.11 -6.01 -19.33
CA LYS A 181 -0.05 -5.14 -19.84
C LYS A 181 1.08 -5.93 -20.51
N PHE A 182 1.53 -7.01 -19.88
CA PHE A 182 2.57 -7.87 -20.45
C PHE A 182 2.13 -8.51 -21.76
N LEU A 183 0.90 -9.04 -21.82
CA LEU A 183 0.34 -9.66 -23.03
C LEU A 183 0.21 -8.64 -24.16
N THR A 184 -0.31 -7.43 -23.88
CA THR A 184 -0.45 -6.38 -24.89
C THR A 184 0.90 -5.97 -25.46
N LEU A 185 1.94 -5.82 -24.63
CA LEU A 185 3.27 -5.46 -25.11
C LEU A 185 3.91 -6.55 -25.97
N LYS A 186 3.74 -7.82 -25.58
CA LYS A 186 4.18 -8.96 -26.39
C LYS A 186 3.43 -9.04 -27.72
N PHE A 187 2.13 -8.80 -27.70
CA PHE A 187 1.30 -8.78 -28.90
C PHE A 187 1.73 -7.66 -29.85
N VAL A 188 1.90 -6.42 -29.36
CA VAL A 188 2.36 -5.28 -30.18
C VAL A 188 3.75 -5.55 -30.77
N GLY A 189 4.70 -6.07 -29.99
CA GLY A 189 6.03 -6.42 -30.48
C GLY A 189 5.99 -7.52 -31.55
N TRP A 190 5.05 -8.46 -31.43
CA TRP A 190 4.83 -9.50 -32.43
C TRP A 190 4.23 -8.96 -33.73
N VAL A 191 3.17 -8.14 -33.64
CA VAL A 191 2.46 -7.56 -34.80
C VAL A 191 3.34 -6.57 -35.57
N THR A 192 4.09 -5.73 -34.87
CA THR A 192 4.90 -4.66 -35.49
C THR A 192 6.26 -5.15 -36.01
N GLY A 193 6.68 -6.37 -35.68
CA GLY A 193 7.98 -6.92 -36.03
C GLY A 193 9.14 -6.43 -35.13
N TYR A 194 8.95 -5.40 -34.31
CA TYR A 194 9.95 -4.83 -33.39
C TYR A 194 10.01 -5.57 -32.04
N ARG A 195 10.23 -6.90 -32.08
CA ARG A 195 10.23 -7.75 -30.88
C ARG A 195 11.36 -7.39 -29.91
N SER A 196 12.54 -7.06 -30.43
CA SER A 196 13.73 -6.73 -29.61
C SER A 196 13.53 -5.45 -28.79
N GLU A 197 12.91 -4.45 -29.41
CA GLU A 197 12.61 -3.14 -28.83
C GLU A 197 11.49 -3.25 -27.79
N ALA A 198 10.43 -4.01 -28.11
CA ALA A 198 9.34 -4.29 -27.19
C ALA A 198 9.82 -5.06 -25.95
N ASP A 199 10.77 -5.99 -26.12
CA ASP A 199 11.35 -6.76 -25.01
C ASP A 199 12.25 -5.89 -24.13
N THR A 200 13.04 -5.01 -24.73
CA THR A 200 13.86 -4.02 -24.01
C THR A 200 12.97 -3.09 -23.18
N TYR A 201 11.89 -2.58 -23.77
CA TYR A 201 10.89 -1.78 -23.07
C TYR A 201 10.29 -2.54 -21.89
N THR A 202 9.78 -3.74 -22.16
CA THR A 202 9.14 -4.62 -21.16
C THR A 202 10.09 -4.93 -20.00
N PHE A 203 11.36 -5.16 -20.27
CA PHE A 203 12.39 -5.34 -19.25
C PHE A 203 12.52 -4.11 -18.34
N VAL A 204 12.62 -2.90 -18.91
CA VAL A 204 12.70 -1.65 -18.13
C VAL A 204 11.47 -1.48 -17.24
N LEU A 205 10.27 -1.79 -17.75
CA LEU A 205 9.05 -1.71 -16.95
C LEU A 205 9.08 -2.67 -15.76
N PHE A 206 9.43 -3.94 -15.99
CA PHE A 206 9.52 -4.92 -14.91
C PHE A 206 10.63 -4.59 -13.92
N LEU A 207 11.77 -4.08 -14.39
CA LEU A 207 12.86 -3.65 -13.52
C LEU A 207 12.38 -2.56 -12.55
N ILE A 208 11.71 -1.53 -13.06
CA ILE A 208 11.25 -0.41 -12.22
C ILE A 208 10.11 -0.82 -11.30
N ASN A 209 9.20 -1.68 -11.76
CA ASN A 209 8.17 -2.25 -10.90
C ASN A 209 8.79 -2.97 -9.69
N LYS A 210 9.82 -3.82 -9.90
CA LYS A 210 10.52 -4.50 -8.80
C LYS A 210 11.11 -3.49 -7.81
N ILE A 211 11.74 -2.42 -8.30
CA ILE A 211 12.31 -1.37 -7.44
C ILE A 211 11.20 -0.66 -6.65
N ILE A 212 10.08 -0.30 -7.28
CA ILE A 212 8.90 0.28 -6.60
C ILE A 212 8.42 -0.67 -5.49
N GLY A 213 8.28 -1.96 -5.79
CA GLY A 213 7.87 -2.96 -4.80
C GLY A 213 8.79 -3.02 -3.59
N ILE A 214 10.09 -3.04 -3.81
CA ILE A 214 11.11 -3.06 -2.75
C ILE A 214 11.05 -1.77 -1.92
N CYS A 215 10.89 -0.61 -2.56
CA CYS A 215 10.77 0.68 -1.88
C CYS A 215 9.44 0.85 -1.12
N LEU A 216 8.38 0.16 -1.53
CA LEU A 216 7.08 0.17 -0.85
C LEU A 216 7.05 -0.68 0.41
N LEU A 217 7.87 -1.73 0.53
CA LEU A 217 7.92 -2.59 1.72
C LEU A 217 8.10 -1.83 3.05
N PRO A 218 9.06 -0.90 3.22
CA PRO A 218 9.16 -0.11 4.45
C PRO A 218 7.96 0.83 4.63
N VAL A 219 7.40 1.36 3.55
CA VAL A 219 6.23 2.26 3.60
C VAL A 219 5.00 1.53 4.15
N ILE A 220 4.71 0.32 3.66
CA ILE A 220 3.53 -0.45 4.11
C ILE A 220 3.63 -0.83 5.60
N VAL A 221 4.84 -1.10 6.09
CA VAL A 221 5.06 -1.37 7.52
C VAL A 221 4.70 -0.16 8.36
N VAL A 222 5.25 1.01 8.01
CA VAL A 222 4.96 2.23 8.76
C VAL A 222 3.47 2.58 8.62
N LEU A 223 2.89 2.45 7.43
CA LEU A 223 1.48 2.76 7.20
C LEU A 223 0.53 1.85 8.01
N SER A 224 0.87 0.57 8.18
CA SER A 224 0.04 -0.40 8.92
C SER A 224 0.05 -0.19 10.43
N PHE A 225 1.17 0.28 11.01
CA PHE A 225 1.34 0.34 12.48
C PHE A 225 1.49 1.76 13.04
N SER A 226 1.37 2.79 12.19
CA SER A 226 1.47 4.17 12.65
C SER A 226 0.14 4.77 13.06
N GLY A 227 0.20 5.67 14.05
CA GLY A 227 -0.93 6.52 14.42
C GLY A 227 -1.32 7.49 13.30
N ALA A 228 -2.49 8.11 13.45
CA ALA A 228 -3.13 8.86 12.39
C ALA A 228 -2.27 9.99 11.77
N GLY A 229 -1.53 10.73 12.59
CA GLY A 229 -0.68 11.83 12.10
C GLY A 229 0.50 11.34 11.26
N ILE A 230 1.22 10.32 11.73
CA ILE A 230 2.39 9.76 11.02
C ILE A 230 1.95 9.08 9.73
N ALA A 231 0.84 8.33 9.77
CA ALA A 231 0.28 7.66 8.60
C ALA A 231 -0.01 8.65 7.46
N ASN A 232 -0.60 9.81 7.76
CA ASN A 232 -0.92 10.82 6.75
C ASN A 232 0.34 11.40 6.09
N ILE A 233 1.38 11.69 6.87
CA ILE A 233 2.67 12.17 6.34
C ILE A 233 3.29 11.11 5.44
N ILE A 234 3.31 9.86 5.89
CA ILE A 234 3.87 8.74 5.13
C ILE A 234 3.11 8.48 3.83
N MET A 235 1.78 8.63 3.81
CA MET A 235 1.00 8.55 2.57
C MET A 235 1.42 9.62 1.55
N ILE A 236 1.62 10.86 1.98
CA ILE A 236 2.06 11.93 1.08
C ILE A 236 3.46 11.63 0.54
N VAL A 237 4.38 11.23 1.42
CA VAL A 237 5.75 10.85 1.04
C VAL A 237 5.75 9.65 0.09
N SER A 238 4.88 8.66 0.32
CA SER A 238 4.79 7.47 -0.54
C SER A 238 4.21 7.80 -1.91
N PHE A 239 3.22 8.69 -2.00
CA PHE A 239 2.73 9.19 -3.29
C PHE A 239 3.83 9.93 -4.06
N LEU A 240 4.61 10.78 -3.38
CA LEU A 240 5.74 11.46 -3.99
C LEU A 240 6.80 10.46 -4.49
N LEU A 241 7.16 9.47 -3.66
CA LEU A 241 8.10 8.41 -4.00
C LEU A 241 7.66 7.61 -5.23
N VAL A 242 6.42 7.12 -5.23
CA VAL A 242 5.85 6.38 -6.36
C VAL A 242 5.80 7.28 -7.61
N GLY A 243 5.39 8.54 -7.46
CA GLY A 243 5.37 9.52 -8.55
C GLY A 243 6.75 9.74 -9.17
N ILE A 244 7.79 9.94 -8.36
CA ILE A 244 9.18 10.11 -8.83
C ILE A 244 9.68 8.84 -9.53
N LEU A 245 9.41 7.65 -8.97
CA LEU A 245 9.84 6.38 -9.58
C LEU A 245 9.13 6.11 -10.92
N LEU A 246 7.85 6.50 -11.04
CA LEU A 246 7.12 6.46 -12.30
C LEU A 246 7.66 7.50 -13.29
N LEU A 247 8.02 8.71 -12.87
CA LEU A 247 8.69 9.70 -13.73
C LEU A 247 10.03 9.18 -14.25
N PHE A 248 10.83 8.58 -13.37
CA PHE A 248 12.12 8.00 -13.73
C PHE A 248 12.00 6.90 -14.80
N ARG A 249 10.91 6.13 -14.75
CA ARG A 249 10.57 5.15 -15.80
C ARG A 249 10.38 5.76 -17.17
N PHE A 250 9.69 6.89 -17.28
CA PHE A 250 9.51 7.56 -18.57
C PHE A 250 10.86 8.02 -19.12
N ILE A 251 11.69 8.67 -18.30
CA ILE A 251 13.01 9.17 -18.68
C ILE A 251 13.89 8.01 -19.18
N ARG A 252 13.94 6.92 -18.42
CA ARG A 252 14.79 5.77 -18.74
C ARG A 252 14.32 5.02 -19.98
N SER A 253 13.01 4.77 -20.08
CA SER A 253 12.42 4.14 -21.26
C SER A 253 12.70 4.97 -22.52
N TYR A 254 12.63 6.29 -22.41
CA TYR A 254 12.92 7.20 -23.51
C TYR A 254 14.39 7.15 -23.93
N GLY A 255 15.33 7.23 -22.97
CA GLY A 255 16.77 7.21 -23.27
C GLY A 255 17.25 5.96 -24.00
N LEU A 256 16.62 4.80 -23.78
CA LEU A 256 16.99 3.54 -24.42
C LEU A 256 16.39 3.35 -25.83
N LEU A 257 15.24 3.97 -26.11
CA LEU A 257 14.48 3.73 -27.34
C LEU A 257 14.58 4.87 -28.37
N GLN A 258 14.97 6.07 -27.95
CA GLN A 258 15.08 7.24 -28.82
C GLN A 258 16.02 7.07 -30.01
N HIS A 259 17.07 6.24 -29.87
CA HIS A 259 18.06 6.01 -30.93
C HIS A 259 17.67 4.88 -31.89
N LYS A 260 16.63 4.10 -31.57
CA LYS A 260 16.19 2.93 -32.35
C LYS A 260 14.88 3.16 -33.11
N LEU A 261 14.09 4.16 -32.73
CA LEU A 261 12.81 4.47 -33.36
C LEU A 261 12.88 5.87 -33.99
N ASN A 262 12.84 5.94 -35.32
CA ASN A 262 12.71 7.19 -36.10
C ASN A 262 11.29 7.78 -35.99
N VAL A 263 10.73 7.87 -34.78
CA VAL A 263 9.38 8.39 -34.52
C VAL A 263 9.50 9.72 -33.80
N SER A 264 8.58 10.66 -34.10
CA SER A 264 8.60 11.96 -33.44
C SER A 264 8.45 11.82 -31.92
N ARG A 265 9.26 12.60 -31.18
CA ARG A 265 9.41 12.51 -29.72
C ARG A 265 8.08 12.60 -28.96
N PHE A 266 7.15 13.40 -29.50
CA PHE A 266 5.81 13.61 -28.93
C PHE A 266 4.91 12.39 -29.10
N HIS A 267 4.96 11.70 -30.25
CA HIS A 267 4.12 10.54 -30.52
C HIS A 267 4.51 9.34 -29.65
N PHE A 268 5.81 9.14 -29.47
CA PHE A 268 6.34 8.11 -28.58
C PHE A 268 5.99 8.37 -27.10
N MET A 269 6.10 9.63 -26.64
CA MET A 269 5.70 10.02 -25.29
C MET A 269 4.20 9.78 -25.05
N LEU A 270 3.35 10.17 -26.00
CA LEU A 270 1.90 9.97 -25.89
C LEU A 270 1.52 8.48 -25.84
N TYR A 271 2.21 7.63 -26.62
CA TYR A 271 2.00 6.18 -26.63
C TYR A 271 2.35 5.54 -25.29
N ILE A 272 3.53 5.86 -24.72
CA ILE A 272 3.94 5.34 -23.40
C ILE A 272 2.98 5.82 -22.33
N ILE A 273 2.60 7.11 -22.34
CA ILE A 273 1.68 7.66 -21.36
C ILE A 273 0.32 6.97 -21.42
N ALA A 274 -0.23 6.71 -22.61
CA ALA A 274 -1.48 5.98 -22.76
C ALA A 274 -1.38 4.54 -22.18
N MET A 275 -0.31 3.82 -22.49
CA MET A 275 -0.07 2.45 -21.99
C MET A 275 0.29 2.38 -20.49
N GLU A 276 0.69 3.49 -19.88
CA GLU A 276 1.06 3.57 -18.46
C GLU A 276 -0.07 4.10 -17.57
N ILE A 277 -0.79 5.13 -18.03
CA ILE A 277 -1.88 5.76 -17.29
C ILE A 277 -3.16 4.91 -17.34
N LEU A 278 -3.42 4.20 -18.44
CA LEU A 278 -4.64 3.39 -18.59
C LEU A 278 -4.76 2.30 -17.49
N PRO A 279 -3.70 1.54 -17.15
CA PRO A 279 -3.67 0.66 -15.98
C PRO A 279 -4.03 1.33 -14.65
N LEU A 280 -3.44 2.50 -14.36
CA LEU A 280 -3.70 3.24 -13.11
C LEU A 280 -5.15 3.73 -13.03
N MET A 281 -5.69 4.19 -14.16
CA MET A 281 -7.06 4.65 -14.27
C MET A 281 -8.06 3.48 -14.14
N LEU A 282 -7.69 2.29 -14.65
CA LEU A 282 -8.47 1.07 -14.47
C LEU A 282 -8.50 0.65 -13.00
N ILE A 283 -7.36 0.72 -12.29
CA ILE A 283 -7.29 0.44 -10.85
C ILE A 283 -8.22 1.39 -10.07
N TYR A 284 -8.10 2.69 -10.31
CA TYR A 284 -8.95 3.70 -9.67
C TYR A 284 -10.45 3.43 -9.90
N LYS A 285 -10.83 3.15 -11.15
CA LYS A 285 -12.23 2.89 -11.50
C LYS A 285 -12.75 1.58 -10.90
N ALA A 286 -11.96 0.51 -10.97
CA ALA A 286 -12.34 -0.80 -10.43
C ALA A 286 -12.56 -0.74 -8.91
N VAL A 287 -11.65 -0.06 -8.21
CA VAL A 287 -11.77 0.20 -6.78
C VAL A 287 -13.03 1.02 -6.47
N GLY A 288 -13.27 2.11 -7.20
CA GLY A 288 -14.48 2.94 -7.02
C GLY A 288 -15.79 2.16 -7.23
N VAL A 289 -15.86 1.33 -8.26
CA VAL A 289 -17.03 0.47 -8.53
C VAL A 289 -17.24 -0.56 -7.43
N PHE A 290 -16.16 -1.19 -6.94
CA PHE A 290 -16.25 -2.15 -5.85
C PHE A 290 -16.79 -1.49 -4.58
N ILE A 291 -16.33 -0.27 -4.28
CA ILE A 291 -16.79 0.51 -3.12
C ILE A 291 -18.27 0.87 -3.22
N VAL A 292 -18.72 1.45 -4.35
CA VAL A 292 -20.14 1.84 -4.55
C VAL A 292 -21.08 0.64 -4.43
N LYS A 293 -20.64 -0.55 -4.85
CA LYS A 293 -21.43 -1.78 -4.76
C LYS A 293 -21.41 -2.42 -3.36
N SER A 294 -20.45 -2.05 -2.51
CA SER A 294 -20.28 -2.58 -1.14
C SER A 294 -20.85 -1.69 -0.04
N LEU A 295 -21.21 -0.45 -0.37
CA LEU A 295 -21.98 0.47 0.49
C LEU A 295 -23.47 0.13 0.40
#